data_AF-A0A483R5V2-F1
#
_entry.id   AF-A0A483R5V2-F1
#
_cell.length_a   1.000
_cell.length_b   1.000
_cell.length_c   1.000
_cell.angle_alpha   90.00
_cell.angle_beta   90.00
_cell.angle_gamma   90.00
#
_symmetry.space_group_name_H-M   'P 1'
#
loop_
_entity.id
_entity.type
_entity.pdbx_description
1 polymer ?
#
loop_
_entity_poly.entity_id
_entity_poly.type
_entity_poly.pdbx_seq_one_letter_code
_entity_poly.pdbx_strand_id
1 'polypeptide(L)'
;PNNYKFKYNYVYYFFIAKYFSDHLREADVVKEIKNAASSLHLKQSMNILMFLTHHSKDQFILDLITDQAKLLFSKFEPATIDLDTDFINSIVDNLPEVCFIQKDRLEFRREVEDSKDFRSEEIDSENNDDEPDESEQRDSNAVYDGIDLNLELNLTIKSLELLGQLSRNYYGSLKIGQKELLLDEAINAPLRSLNFLLSSARDEPEKTIETLEQKINEVLAGKKSTTSSEVRALARKILFRMLFTITYSIVSKIASSIGSTHLQPVIDKVCDNKNSDAGKLIKLASILEVGQTISIEELKKLNGSLSKNSLSNLLVKALVVNYLYMFERPNKQVQQICAAVDIKYDAISKEIGFQKINK
;
A
#
# COMPACT_ATOMS: atom_id res chain seq x y z
N PRO A 1 39.13 27.38 -4.02
CA PRO A 1 37.72 27.06 -3.71
C PRO A 1 37.63 26.26 -2.40
N ASN A 2 37.06 26.86 -1.35
CA ASN A 2 36.82 26.17 -0.08
C ASN A 2 35.58 25.27 -0.24
N ASN A 3 35.79 24.04 -0.69
CA ASN A 3 34.72 23.05 -0.76
C ASN A 3 34.63 22.32 0.59
N TYR A 4 33.45 22.31 1.19
CA TYR A 4 33.14 21.50 2.37
C TYR A 4 32.52 20.18 1.92
N LYS A 5 32.92 19.07 2.55
CA LYS A 5 32.35 17.74 2.30
C LYS A 5 31.96 17.09 3.63
N PHE A 6 30.79 16.48 3.67
CA PHE A 6 30.35 15.67 4.81
C PHE A 6 30.75 14.21 4.59
N LYS A 7 31.16 13.53 5.66
CA LYS A 7 31.48 12.09 5.61
C LYS A 7 30.24 11.24 5.30
N TYR A 8 29.07 11.69 5.75
CA TYR A 8 27.80 10.99 5.55
C TYR A 8 26.73 11.96 5.05
N ASN A 9 25.98 11.56 4.03
CA ASN A 9 24.95 12.39 3.39
C ASN A 9 23.83 12.79 4.36
N TYR A 10 23.46 11.93 5.30
CA TYR A 10 22.42 12.26 6.30
C TYR A 10 22.82 13.44 7.20
N VAL A 11 24.12 13.64 7.47
CA VAL A 11 24.60 14.79 8.26
C VAL A 11 24.39 16.08 7.47
N TYR A 12 24.63 16.05 6.16
CA TYR A 12 24.36 17.18 5.28
C TYR A 12 22.87 17.52 5.27
N TYR A 13 21.99 16.52 5.09
CA TYR A 13 20.54 16.72 5.08
C TYR A 13 20.01 17.27 6.41
N PHE A 14 20.55 16.80 7.53
CA PHE A 14 20.23 17.30 8.86
C PHE A 14 20.54 18.80 8.99
N PHE A 15 21.71 19.26 8.54
CA PHE A 15 22.07 20.67 8.63
C PHE A 15 21.24 21.55 7.69
N ILE A 16 20.90 21.08 6.48
CA ILE A 16 19.97 21.80 5.59
C ILE A 16 18.61 21.95 6.27
N ALA A 17 18.07 20.85 6.80
CA ALA A 17 16.78 20.87 7.49
C ALA A 17 16.79 21.80 8.71
N LYS A 18 17.89 21.81 9.46
CA LYS A 18 18.07 22.75 10.58
C LYS A 18 18.07 24.20 10.09
N TYR A 19 18.83 24.50 9.03
CA TYR A 19 18.82 25.82 8.41
C TYR A 19 17.41 26.24 7.97
N PHE A 20 16.69 25.35 7.27
CA PHE A 20 15.30 25.61 6.87
C PHE A 20 14.38 25.91 8.06
N SER A 21 14.52 25.15 9.15
CA SER A 21 13.69 25.34 10.36
C SER A 21 13.88 26.71 11.02
N ASP A 22 15.10 27.27 10.95
CA ASP A 22 15.43 28.56 11.56
C ASP A 22 15.00 29.75 10.69
N HIS A 23 14.75 29.52 9.40
CA HIS A 23 14.49 30.56 8.38
C HIS A 23 13.14 30.36 7.66
N LEU A 24 12.15 29.74 8.31
CA LEU A 24 10.82 29.45 7.74
C LEU A 24 10.02 30.68 7.26
N ARG A 25 10.46 31.89 7.58
CA ARG A 25 9.82 33.15 7.14
C ARG A 25 10.42 33.71 5.86
N GLU A 26 11.54 33.16 5.39
CA GLU A 26 12.23 33.64 4.20
C GLU A 26 11.62 33.00 2.94
N ALA A 27 11.28 33.82 1.96
CA ALA A 27 10.58 33.37 0.76
C ALA A 27 11.40 32.34 -0.04
N ASP A 28 12.72 32.51 -0.10
CA ASP A 28 13.62 31.60 -0.81
C ASP A 28 13.71 30.24 -0.11
N VAL A 29 13.77 30.22 1.22
CA VAL A 29 13.75 28.98 2.01
C VAL A 29 12.41 28.25 1.84
N VAL A 30 11.29 28.98 1.87
CA VAL A 30 9.96 28.41 1.61
C VAL A 30 9.88 27.79 0.21
N LYS A 31 10.49 28.42 -0.79
CA LYS A 31 10.56 27.88 -2.15
C LYS A 31 11.35 26.56 -2.20
N GLU A 32 12.49 26.47 -1.50
CA GLU A 32 13.27 25.23 -1.45
C GLU A 32 12.53 24.09 -0.73
N ILE A 33 11.79 24.38 0.35
CA ILE A 33 10.96 23.38 1.02
C ILE A 33 9.85 22.88 0.07
N LYS A 34 9.26 23.77 -0.73
CA LYS A 34 8.28 23.38 -1.77
C LYS A 34 8.90 22.48 -2.83
N ASN A 35 10.09 22.81 -3.32
CA ASN A 35 10.82 21.97 -4.27
C ASN A 35 11.08 20.58 -3.70
N ALA A 36 11.52 20.50 -2.44
CA ALA A 36 11.71 19.22 -1.75
C ALA A 36 10.40 18.43 -1.64
N ALA A 37 9.28 19.09 -1.30
CA ALA A 37 7.99 18.44 -1.19
C ALA A 37 7.45 17.93 -2.54
N SER A 38 7.75 18.61 -3.66
CA SER A 38 7.40 18.14 -5.01
C SER A 38 8.30 17.01 -5.54
N SER A 39 9.47 16.81 -4.93
CA SER A 39 10.47 15.81 -5.34
C SER A 39 10.66 14.71 -4.30
N LEU A 40 9.57 14.32 -3.61
CA LEU A 40 9.60 13.31 -2.54
C LEU A 40 10.10 11.91 -2.96
N HIS A 41 10.12 11.62 -4.26
CA HIS A 41 10.72 10.40 -4.79
C HIS A 41 12.25 10.37 -4.60
N LEU A 42 12.89 11.54 -4.51
CA LEU A 42 14.31 11.67 -4.25
C LEU A 42 14.65 11.45 -2.78
N LYS A 43 15.65 10.60 -2.53
CA LYS A 43 16.15 10.28 -1.18
C LYS A 43 16.57 11.52 -0.40
N GLN A 44 17.21 12.49 -1.05
CA GLN A 44 17.61 13.76 -0.44
C GLN A 44 16.40 14.54 0.07
N SER A 45 15.40 14.76 -0.77
CA SER A 45 14.19 15.52 -0.44
C SER A 45 13.43 14.89 0.72
N MET A 46 13.25 13.56 0.69
CA MET A 46 12.58 12.82 1.77
C MET A 46 13.31 12.96 3.11
N ASN A 47 14.64 12.81 3.13
CA ASN A 47 15.44 12.95 4.34
C ASN A 47 15.43 14.38 4.88
N ILE A 48 15.55 15.40 4.02
CA ILE A 48 15.48 16.81 4.43
C ILE A 48 14.13 17.11 5.09
N LEU A 49 13.01 16.69 4.50
CA LEU A 49 11.68 16.93 5.07
C LEU A 49 11.45 16.16 6.38
N MET A 50 11.99 14.95 6.49
CA MET A 50 11.93 14.17 7.73
C MET A 50 12.71 14.84 8.87
N PHE A 51 13.91 15.38 8.59
CA PHE A 51 14.65 16.18 9.58
C PHE A 51 14.00 17.54 9.84
N LEU A 52 13.40 18.17 8.82
CA LEU A 52 12.77 19.49 8.97
C LEU A 52 11.60 19.41 9.95
N THR A 53 10.76 18.39 9.79
CA THR A 53 9.63 18.10 10.70
C THR A 53 10.08 17.66 12.10
N HIS A 54 11.28 17.10 12.23
CA HIS A 54 11.92 16.88 13.54
C HIS A 54 12.28 18.20 14.23
N HIS A 55 12.87 19.12 13.49
CA HIS A 55 13.33 20.42 14.01
C HIS A 55 12.19 21.41 14.25
N SER A 56 11.15 21.37 13.42
CA SER A 56 10.00 22.27 13.52
C SER A 56 8.70 21.52 13.24
N LYS A 57 7.75 21.65 14.16
CA LYS A 57 6.39 21.08 14.05
C LYS A 57 5.39 22.15 13.59
N ASP A 58 5.89 23.16 12.90
CA ASP A 58 5.06 24.23 12.37
C ASP A 58 3.99 23.63 11.44
N GLN A 59 2.75 24.10 11.62
CA GLN A 59 1.61 23.67 10.81
C GLN A 59 1.88 23.87 9.33
N PHE A 60 2.58 24.95 8.98
CA PHE A 60 2.94 25.27 7.60
C PHE A 60 3.70 24.13 6.91
N ILE A 61 4.63 23.46 7.59
CA ILE A 61 5.40 22.35 7.01
C ILE A 61 4.51 21.15 6.75
N LEU A 62 3.62 20.83 7.71
CA LEU A 62 2.68 19.72 7.57
C LEU A 62 1.70 19.98 6.43
N ASP A 63 1.13 21.18 6.37
CA ASP A 63 0.22 21.60 5.31
C ASP A 63 0.88 21.49 3.94
N LEU A 64 2.15 21.92 3.82
CA LEU A 64 2.86 21.86 2.55
C LEU A 64 3.05 20.42 2.04
N ILE A 65 3.47 19.50 2.92
CA ILE A 65 3.67 18.10 2.55
C ILE A 65 2.33 17.45 2.20
N THR A 66 1.29 17.71 2.99
CA THR A 66 -0.07 17.23 2.75
C THR A 66 -0.66 17.78 1.46
N ASP A 67 -0.46 19.06 1.15
CA ASP A 67 -0.99 19.68 -0.05
C ASP A 67 -0.29 19.17 -1.32
N GLN A 68 1.00 18.84 -1.27
CA GLN A 68 1.65 18.14 -2.38
C GLN A 68 1.06 16.76 -2.61
N ALA A 69 0.79 15.99 -1.54
CA ALA A 69 0.16 14.68 -1.66
C ALA A 69 -1.26 14.78 -2.26
N LYS A 70 -2.02 15.83 -1.95
CA LYS A 70 -3.35 16.09 -2.53
C LYS A 70 -3.34 16.29 -4.05
N LEU A 71 -2.24 16.79 -4.62
CA LEU A 71 -2.13 16.99 -6.07
C LEU A 71 -2.05 15.67 -6.83
N LEU A 72 -1.52 14.62 -6.20
CA LEU A 72 -1.35 13.30 -6.78
C LEU A 72 -2.71 12.63 -7.03
N PHE A 73 -2.93 12.25 -8.28
CA PHE A 73 -4.16 11.70 -8.83
C PHE A 73 -5.39 12.56 -8.51
N SER A 74 -5.23 13.89 -8.40
CA SER A 74 -6.27 14.83 -7.97
C SER A 74 -7.52 14.88 -8.85
N LYS A 75 -7.46 14.36 -10.08
CA LYS A 75 -8.63 14.18 -10.96
C LYS A 75 -9.57 13.04 -10.50
N PHE A 76 -9.08 12.14 -9.66
CA PHE A 76 -9.79 10.96 -9.21
C PHE A 76 -10.22 11.11 -7.75
N GLU A 77 -11.43 10.70 -7.44
CA GLU A 77 -11.85 10.55 -6.03
C GLU A 77 -11.16 9.35 -5.39
N PRO A 78 -11.00 9.32 -4.05
CA PRO A 78 -10.51 8.14 -3.35
C PRO A 78 -11.38 6.90 -3.63
N ALA A 79 -10.76 5.76 -3.94
CA ALA A 79 -11.48 4.50 -4.16
C ALA A 79 -12.28 4.06 -2.93
N THR A 80 -13.49 3.59 -3.17
CA THR A 80 -14.44 3.10 -2.16
C THR A 80 -14.36 1.58 -1.95
N ILE A 81 -13.79 0.83 -2.91
CA ILE A 81 -13.62 -0.64 -2.93
C ILE A 81 -14.97 -1.43 -2.90
N ASP A 82 -16.08 -0.75 -3.09
CA ASP A 82 -17.42 -1.32 -3.30
C ASP A 82 -17.73 -1.52 -4.80
N LEU A 83 -16.72 -1.93 -5.58
CA LEU A 83 -16.84 -2.18 -7.02
C LEU A 83 -18.11 -2.96 -7.34
N ASP A 84 -18.76 -2.57 -8.43
CA ASP A 84 -20.09 -3.07 -8.82
C ASP A 84 -20.11 -4.60 -8.75
N THR A 85 -21.05 -5.10 -7.96
CA THR A 85 -21.14 -6.52 -7.63
C THR A 85 -21.41 -7.33 -8.89
N ASP A 86 -22.14 -6.75 -9.85
CA ASP A 86 -22.46 -7.39 -11.12
C ASP A 86 -21.24 -7.55 -12.03
N PHE A 87 -20.33 -6.55 -12.06
CA PHE A 87 -19.09 -6.63 -12.83
C PHE A 87 -18.08 -7.60 -12.21
N ILE A 88 -17.85 -7.50 -10.90
CA ILE A 88 -16.92 -8.41 -10.22
C ILE A 88 -17.41 -9.86 -10.29
N ASN A 89 -18.73 -10.07 -10.18
CA ASN A 89 -19.32 -11.39 -10.31
C ASN A 89 -19.35 -11.89 -11.76
N SER A 90 -19.44 -11.02 -12.78
CA SER A 90 -19.39 -11.44 -14.18
C SER A 90 -17.99 -11.90 -14.62
N ILE A 91 -16.95 -11.48 -13.91
CA ILE A 91 -15.56 -11.89 -14.16
C ILE A 91 -15.19 -13.17 -13.41
N VAL A 92 -15.89 -13.48 -12.31
CA VAL A 92 -15.55 -14.61 -11.43
C VAL A 92 -16.72 -15.56 -11.26
N ASP A 93 -16.66 -16.70 -11.92
CA ASP A 93 -17.64 -17.79 -11.73
C ASP A 93 -17.50 -18.46 -10.36
N ASN A 94 -16.28 -18.57 -9.83
CA ASN A 94 -15.97 -19.11 -8.51
C ASN A 94 -14.75 -18.42 -7.90
N LEU A 95 -14.89 -17.94 -6.67
CA LEU A 95 -13.78 -17.40 -5.91
C LEU A 95 -12.75 -18.50 -5.60
N PRO A 96 -11.44 -18.18 -5.61
CA PRO A 96 -10.44 -19.09 -5.10
C PRO A 96 -10.74 -19.40 -3.63
N GLU A 97 -10.71 -20.68 -3.29
CA GLU A 97 -10.85 -21.11 -1.92
C GLU A 97 -9.64 -20.64 -1.11
N VAL A 98 -9.90 -19.94 0.01
CA VAL A 98 -8.84 -19.49 0.92
C VAL A 98 -8.76 -20.44 2.10
N CYS A 99 -7.62 -21.10 2.23
CA CYS A 99 -7.30 -21.98 3.34
C CYS A 99 -6.15 -21.39 4.16
N PHE A 100 -6.28 -21.44 5.48
CA PHE A 100 -5.15 -21.29 6.38
C PHE A 100 -4.54 -22.67 6.60
N ILE A 101 -3.30 -22.84 6.11
CA ILE A 101 -2.51 -24.03 6.34
C ILE A 101 -1.46 -23.66 7.37
N GLN A 102 -1.45 -24.33 8.52
CA GLN A 102 -0.42 -24.06 9.51
C GLN A 102 0.98 -24.30 8.89
N LYS A 103 1.90 -23.36 9.06
CA LYS A 103 3.29 -23.42 8.57
C LYS A 103 4.24 -22.90 9.64
N ASP A 104 5.54 -23.10 9.46
CA ASP A 104 6.55 -22.43 10.30
C ASP A 104 6.47 -20.91 10.08
N ARG A 105 6.05 -20.19 11.14
CA ARG A 105 5.90 -18.75 11.10
C ARG A 105 7.24 -18.02 11.06
N LEU A 106 8.29 -18.59 11.65
CA LEU A 106 9.62 -17.99 11.61
C LEU A 106 10.20 -18.04 10.19
N GLU A 107 9.99 -19.15 9.50
CA GLU A 107 10.37 -19.28 8.08
C GLU A 107 9.61 -18.27 7.22
N PHE A 108 8.28 -18.19 7.37
CA PHE A 108 7.48 -17.20 6.65
C PHE A 108 7.92 -15.75 6.91
N ARG A 109 8.16 -15.38 8.17
CA ARG A 109 8.64 -14.02 8.50
C ARG A 109 10.01 -13.74 7.88
N ARG A 110 10.92 -14.73 7.89
CA ARG A 110 12.24 -14.58 7.26
C ARG A 110 12.11 -14.35 5.75
N GLU A 111 11.31 -15.16 5.05
CA GLU A 111 11.07 -14.98 3.61
C GLU A 111 10.53 -13.58 3.29
N VAL A 112 9.63 -13.06 4.13
CA VAL A 112 9.10 -11.70 3.95
C VAL A 112 10.18 -10.65 4.15
N GLU A 113 11.01 -10.74 5.19
CA GLU A 113 12.10 -9.77 5.39
C GLU A 113 13.18 -9.86 4.30
N ASP A 114 13.60 -11.07 3.90
CA ASP A 114 14.57 -11.28 2.81
C ASP A 114 14.05 -10.66 1.49
N SER A 115 12.74 -10.77 1.23
CA SER A 115 12.11 -10.14 0.05
C SER A 115 12.09 -8.61 0.11
N LYS A 116 12.08 -8.02 1.31
CA LYS A 116 12.17 -6.55 1.48
C LYS A 116 13.60 -6.09 1.25
N ASP A 117 14.57 -6.80 1.80
CA ASP A 117 15.99 -6.48 1.68
C ASP A 117 16.42 -6.47 0.21
N PHE A 118 16.06 -7.51 -0.55
CA PHE A 118 16.33 -7.59 -1.99
C PHE A 118 15.77 -6.38 -2.77
N ARG A 119 14.53 -5.98 -2.46
CA ARG A 119 13.88 -4.83 -3.11
C ARG A 119 14.52 -3.50 -2.71
N SER A 120 14.99 -3.37 -1.47
CA SER A 120 15.70 -2.16 -1.04
C SER A 120 17.08 -2.03 -1.68
N GLU A 121 17.79 -3.15 -1.89
CA GLU A 121 19.09 -3.14 -2.56
C GLU A 121 18.97 -2.77 -4.04
N GLU A 122 17.95 -3.26 -4.77
CA GLU A 122 17.67 -2.83 -6.14
C GLU A 122 17.42 -1.32 -6.21
N ILE A 123 16.56 -0.79 -5.33
CA ILE A 123 16.23 0.65 -5.31
C ILE A 123 17.43 1.51 -4.89
N ASP A 124 18.22 1.10 -3.89
CA ASP A 124 19.40 1.87 -3.49
C ASP A 124 20.51 1.80 -4.56
N SER A 125 20.60 0.72 -5.35
CA SER A 125 21.53 0.65 -6.49
C SER A 125 21.18 1.60 -7.62
N GLU A 126 19.88 1.86 -7.86
CA GLU A 126 19.39 2.84 -8.83
C GLU A 126 19.52 4.29 -8.35
N ASN A 127 19.58 4.53 -7.03
CA ASN A 127 19.65 5.87 -6.43
C ASN A 127 21.08 6.29 -5.97
N ASN A 128 22.10 5.46 -6.19
CA ASN A 128 23.47 5.69 -5.73
C ASN A 128 24.38 6.37 -6.77
N ASP A 129 23.85 6.89 -7.88
CA ASP A 129 24.61 7.83 -8.71
C ASP A 129 24.67 9.19 -7.99
N ASP A 130 25.80 9.40 -7.32
CA ASP A 130 26.22 10.54 -6.49
C ASP A 130 26.39 11.87 -7.26
N GLU A 131 25.68 12.09 -8.37
CA GLU A 131 25.56 13.39 -9.03
C GLU A 131 24.08 13.74 -9.25
N PRO A 132 23.65 14.99 -9.04
CA PRO A 132 22.36 15.43 -9.54
C PRO A 132 22.48 15.50 -11.06
N ASP A 133 22.34 14.36 -11.73
CA ASP A 133 22.20 14.36 -13.16
C ASP A 133 20.83 15.00 -13.45
N GLU A 134 20.87 16.27 -13.83
CA GLU A 134 19.74 17.01 -14.40
C GLU A 134 19.19 16.35 -15.68
N SER A 135 19.74 15.20 -16.06
CA SER A 135 19.22 14.30 -17.08
C SER A 135 19.00 12.87 -16.55
N GLU A 136 18.07 12.69 -15.60
CA GLU A 136 17.28 11.45 -15.64
C GLU A 136 16.64 11.39 -17.03
N GLN A 137 17.26 10.58 -17.91
CA GLN A 137 16.73 10.24 -19.20
C GLN A 137 15.31 9.76 -18.95
N ARG A 138 14.36 10.59 -19.36
CA ARG A 138 12.94 10.25 -19.47
C ARG A 138 12.84 9.17 -20.53
N ASP A 139 13.26 7.96 -20.18
CA ASP A 139 12.95 6.77 -20.94
C ASP A 139 11.44 6.78 -21.07
N SER A 140 10.98 6.79 -22.31
CA SER A 140 9.61 7.06 -22.76
C SER A 140 8.55 6.48 -21.80
N ASN A 141 8.21 7.22 -20.75
CA ASN A 141 7.13 6.85 -19.85
C ASN A 141 5.84 7.03 -20.64
N ALA A 142 4.99 6.00 -20.61
CA ALA A 142 3.67 6.09 -21.21
C ALA A 142 2.87 7.14 -20.45
N VAL A 143 2.83 8.36 -21.00
CA VAL A 143 1.94 9.42 -20.51
C VAL A 143 0.51 9.00 -20.84
N TYR A 144 -0.21 8.55 -19.82
CA TYR A 144 -1.62 8.16 -19.96
C TYR A 144 -2.49 9.26 -19.35
N ASP A 145 -3.37 9.87 -20.14
CA ASP A 145 -4.20 11.01 -19.71
C ASP A 145 -3.40 12.21 -19.12
N GLY A 146 -2.19 12.44 -19.63
CA GLY A 146 -1.30 13.50 -19.14
C GLY A 146 -0.57 13.18 -17.83
N ILE A 147 -0.71 11.95 -17.31
CA ILE A 147 -0.08 11.46 -16.09
C ILE A 147 1.16 10.62 -16.47
N ASP A 148 2.32 10.97 -15.89
CA ASP A 148 3.45 10.04 -15.82
C ASP A 148 3.17 9.02 -14.71
N LEU A 149 2.63 7.87 -15.12
CA LEU A 149 2.10 6.86 -14.19
C LEU A 149 3.16 6.37 -13.19
N ASN A 150 4.38 6.13 -13.65
CA ASN A 150 5.45 5.60 -12.81
C ASN A 150 5.86 6.64 -11.75
N LEU A 151 6.08 7.88 -12.19
CA LEU A 151 6.46 8.97 -11.31
C LEU A 151 5.38 9.27 -10.27
N GLU A 152 4.11 9.37 -10.70
CA GLU A 152 3.01 9.76 -9.83
C GLU A 152 2.68 8.66 -8.81
N LEU A 153 2.77 7.38 -9.20
CA LEU A 153 2.69 6.25 -8.27
C LEU A 153 3.83 6.28 -7.25
N ASN A 154 5.08 6.49 -7.69
CA ASN A 154 6.23 6.54 -6.78
C ASN A 154 6.08 7.68 -5.76
N LEU A 155 5.75 8.89 -6.24
CA LEU A 155 5.44 10.04 -5.38
C LEU A 155 4.31 9.75 -4.40
N THR A 156 3.25 9.04 -4.83
CA THR A 156 2.13 8.66 -3.95
C THR A 156 2.60 7.74 -2.83
N ILE A 157 3.40 6.73 -3.15
CA ILE A 157 3.95 5.80 -2.16
C ILE A 157 4.89 6.51 -1.18
N LYS A 158 5.77 7.39 -1.69
CA LYS A 158 6.72 8.16 -0.86
C LYS A 158 6.02 9.17 0.03
N SER A 159 4.97 9.81 -0.47
CA SER A 159 4.12 10.71 0.32
C SER A 159 3.39 9.94 1.44
N LEU A 160 2.82 8.78 1.14
CA LEU A 160 2.23 7.89 2.15
C LEU A 160 3.25 7.49 3.22
N GLU A 161 4.46 7.07 2.81
CA GLU A 161 5.53 6.71 3.74
C GLU A 161 5.92 7.87 4.66
N LEU A 162 6.11 9.06 4.10
CA LEU A 162 6.46 10.25 4.87
C LEU A 162 5.32 10.62 5.84
N LEU A 163 4.09 10.81 5.37
CA LEU A 163 2.94 11.17 6.22
C LEU A 163 2.68 10.13 7.33
N GLY A 164 2.82 8.85 6.99
CA GLY A 164 2.74 7.74 7.96
C GLY A 164 3.87 7.77 9.00
N GLN A 165 5.11 8.03 8.58
CA GLN A 165 6.23 8.19 9.51
C GLN A 165 6.07 9.42 10.40
N LEU A 166 5.65 10.56 9.86
CA LEU A 166 5.42 11.79 10.61
C LEU A 166 4.36 11.60 11.69
N SER A 167 3.23 10.99 11.33
CA SER A 167 2.15 10.72 12.27
C SER A 167 2.60 9.77 13.39
N ARG A 168 3.37 8.72 13.07
CA ARG A 168 3.88 7.74 14.06
C ARG A 168 4.98 8.29 14.94
N ASN A 169 6.00 8.94 14.38
CA ASN A 169 7.16 9.41 15.13
C ASN A 169 6.82 10.57 16.07
N TYR A 170 5.85 11.41 15.69
CA TYR A 170 5.48 12.59 16.45
C TYR A 170 4.10 12.49 17.12
N TYR A 171 3.53 11.29 17.24
CA TYR A 171 2.18 11.07 17.77
C TYR A 171 1.95 11.74 19.15
N GLY A 172 2.96 11.78 20.03
CA GLY A 172 2.84 12.40 21.36
C GLY A 172 2.84 13.93 21.34
N SER A 173 3.34 14.54 20.28
CA SER A 173 3.51 15.99 20.18
C SER A 173 2.59 16.68 19.17
N LEU A 174 2.04 15.93 18.21
CA LEU A 174 1.06 16.45 17.28
C LEU A 174 -0.29 16.65 17.97
N LYS A 175 -0.97 17.75 17.63
CA LYS A 175 -2.37 17.97 18.01
C LYS A 175 -3.27 16.97 17.29
N ILE A 176 -4.46 16.71 17.82
CA ILE A 176 -5.39 15.75 17.21
C ILE A 176 -5.72 16.09 15.75
N GLY A 177 -6.02 17.36 15.45
CA GLY A 177 -6.30 17.81 14.08
C GLY A 177 -5.11 17.65 13.13
N GLN A 178 -3.88 17.74 13.63
CA GLN A 178 -2.68 17.48 12.82
C GLN A 178 -2.55 16.00 12.49
N LYS A 179 -2.82 15.11 13.44
CA LYS A 179 -2.83 13.66 13.20
C LYS A 179 -3.89 13.29 12.17
N GLU A 180 -5.09 13.84 12.33
CA GLU A 180 -6.20 13.61 11.40
C GLU A 180 -5.85 14.10 9.99
N LEU A 181 -5.28 15.30 9.85
CA LEU A 181 -4.82 15.85 8.57
C LEU A 181 -3.81 14.92 7.87
N LEU A 182 -2.76 14.49 8.58
CA LEU A 182 -1.72 13.63 8.02
C LEU A 182 -2.26 12.25 7.64
N LEU A 183 -3.05 11.64 8.52
CA LEU A 183 -3.59 10.30 8.31
C LEU A 183 -4.67 10.28 7.22
N ASP A 184 -5.51 11.31 7.14
CA ASP A 184 -6.54 11.40 6.11
C ASP A 184 -5.93 11.46 4.71
N GLU A 185 -4.92 12.31 4.52
CA GLU A 185 -4.25 12.40 3.22
C GLU A 185 -3.37 11.18 2.93
N ALA A 186 -2.69 10.63 3.94
CA ALA A 186 -1.96 9.37 3.81
C ALA A 186 -2.86 8.23 3.30
N ILE A 187 -4.16 8.25 3.64
CA ILE A 187 -5.13 7.27 3.14
C ILE A 187 -5.67 7.69 1.76
N ASN A 188 -6.03 8.96 1.57
CA ASN A 188 -6.71 9.41 0.35
C ASN A 188 -5.81 9.34 -0.89
N ALA A 189 -4.55 9.80 -0.81
CA ALA A 189 -3.64 9.80 -1.96
C ALA A 189 -3.49 8.42 -2.63
N PRO A 190 -3.11 7.35 -1.90
CA PRO A 190 -3.04 6.02 -2.48
C PRO A 190 -4.40 5.48 -2.92
N LEU A 191 -5.51 5.86 -2.26
CA LEU A 191 -6.85 5.48 -2.72
C LEU A 191 -7.26 6.18 -4.03
N ARG A 192 -6.81 7.41 -4.30
CA ARG A 192 -7.01 8.06 -5.61
C ARG A 192 -6.25 7.32 -6.71
N SER A 193 -5.00 6.93 -6.43
CA SER A 193 -4.22 6.09 -7.35
C SER A 193 -4.88 4.73 -7.60
N LEU A 194 -5.49 4.13 -6.57
CA LEU A 194 -6.27 2.90 -6.72
C LEU A 194 -7.48 3.13 -7.62
N ASN A 195 -8.22 4.24 -7.44
CA ASN A 195 -9.39 4.53 -8.28
C ASN A 195 -8.99 4.70 -9.75
N PHE A 196 -7.87 5.38 -10.01
CA PHE A 196 -7.28 5.46 -11.34
C PHE A 196 -6.98 4.06 -11.92
N LEU A 197 -6.31 3.19 -11.17
CA LEU A 197 -5.95 1.85 -11.64
C LEU A 197 -7.16 0.94 -11.87
N LEU A 198 -8.26 1.16 -11.13
CA LEU A 198 -9.50 0.40 -11.27
C LEU A 198 -10.44 0.96 -12.34
N SER A 199 -10.25 2.21 -12.79
CA SER A 199 -11.21 2.91 -13.66
C SER A 199 -11.40 2.20 -15.00
N SER A 200 -10.33 1.76 -15.66
CA SER A 200 -10.46 1.07 -16.96
C SER A 200 -11.28 -0.23 -16.85
N ALA A 201 -11.07 -0.98 -15.77
CA ALA A 201 -11.83 -2.21 -15.53
C ALA A 201 -13.30 -1.91 -15.20
N ARG A 202 -13.58 -0.84 -14.45
CA ARG A 202 -14.93 -0.43 -14.08
C ARG A 202 -15.71 0.19 -15.24
N ASP A 203 -15.08 1.08 -15.99
CA ASP A 203 -15.73 1.97 -16.94
C ASP A 203 -15.78 1.34 -18.35
N GLU A 204 -14.78 0.54 -18.73
CA GLU A 204 -14.71 -0.18 -20.02
C GLU A 204 -14.34 -1.67 -19.82
N PRO A 205 -15.19 -2.45 -19.14
CA PRO A 205 -14.90 -3.83 -18.72
C PRO A 205 -14.59 -4.77 -19.89
N GLU A 206 -15.42 -4.73 -20.93
CA GLU A 206 -15.30 -5.63 -22.09
C GLU A 206 -14.04 -5.35 -22.91
N LYS A 207 -13.73 -4.08 -23.15
CA LYS A 207 -12.52 -3.65 -23.85
C LYS A 207 -11.25 -4.04 -23.06
N THR A 208 -11.32 -3.95 -21.73
CA THR A 208 -10.22 -4.41 -20.86
C THR A 208 -10.00 -5.92 -21.00
N ILE A 209 -11.07 -6.71 -21.04
CA ILE A 209 -11.01 -8.15 -21.27
C ILE A 209 -10.45 -8.46 -22.66
N GLU A 210 -10.94 -7.82 -23.72
CA GLU A 210 -10.44 -8.00 -25.09
C GLU A 210 -8.94 -7.68 -25.22
N THR A 211 -8.48 -6.61 -24.57
CA THR A 211 -7.05 -6.24 -24.54
C THR A 211 -6.21 -7.33 -23.87
N LEU A 212 -6.72 -7.94 -22.80
CA LEU A 212 -6.06 -9.07 -22.14
C LEU A 212 -6.08 -10.32 -23.02
N GLU A 213 -7.18 -10.61 -23.72
CA GLU A 213 -7.25 -11.73 -24.68
C GLU A 213 -6.19 -11.59 -25.77
N GLN A 214 -6.01 -10.39 -26.33
CA GLN A 214 -4.97 -10.11 -27.33
C GLN A 214 -3.57 -10.41 -26.77
N LYS A 215 -3.22 -9.86 -25.59
CA LYS A 215 -1.93 -10.12 -24.93
C LYS A 215 -1.70 -11.60 -24.61
N ILE A 216 -2.74 -12.31 -24.18
CA ILE A 216 -2.65 -13.76 -23.92
C ILE A 216 -2.35 -14.50 -25.22
N ASN A 217 -3.06 -14.18 -26.30
CA ASN A 217 -2.84 -14.82 -27.61
C ASN A 217 -1.43 -14.54 -28.16
N GLU A 218 -0.89 -13.34 -27.96
CA GLU A 218 0.50 -13.01 -28.31
C GLU A 218 1.51 -13.87 -27.54
N VAL A 219 1.33 -14.05 -26.23
CA VAL A 219 2.22 -14.87 -25.39
C VAL A 219 2.09 -16.37 -25.72
N LEU A 220 0.89 -16.82 -26.08
CA LEU A 220 0.60 -18.20 -26.46
C LEU A 220 0.89 -18.50 -27.94
N ALA A 221 1.31 -17.51 -28.74
CA ALA A 221 1.63 -17.70 -30.15
C ALA A 221 2.68 -18.82 -30.32
N GLY A 222 2.27 -19.91 -30.98
CA GLY A 222 3.11 -21.11 -31.18
C GLY A 222 3.06 -22.17 -30.07
N LYS A 223 2.26 -21.98 -29.00
CA LYS A 223 2.10 -22.93 -27.89
C LYS A 223 0.61 -23.21 -27.64
N LYS A 224 0.15 -24.38 -28.13
CA LYS A 224 -1.20 -24.97 -27.98
C LYS A 224 -2.34 -24.30 -28.77
N SER A 225 -3.25 -25.13 -29.30
CA SER A 225 -4.57 -24.71 -29.77
C SER A 225 -5.46 -24.48 -28.55
N THR A 226 -5.60 -23.22 -28.13
CA THR A 226 -6.54 -22.82 -27.07
C THR A 226 -7.75 -22.20 -27.74
N THR A 227 -8.95 -22.54 -27.29
CA THR A 227 -10.18 -21.98 -27.87
C THR A 227 -10.40 -20.53 -27.43
N SER A 228 -11.08 -19.72 -28.25
CA SER A 228 -11.39 -18.33 -27.89
C SER A 228 -12.15 -18.20 -26.56
N SER A 229 -13.02 -19.17 -26.24
CA SER A 229 -13.74 -19.23 -24.96
C SER A 229 -12.81 -19.44 -23.75
N GLU A 230 -11.81 -20.33 -23.87
CA GLU A 230 -10.82 -20.58 -22.82
C GLU A 230 -9.91 -19.36 -22.61
N VAL A 231 -9.49 -18.68 -23.68
CA VAL A 231 -8.69 -17.45 -23.60
C VAL A 231 -9.46 -16.36 -22.87
N ARG A 232 -10.76 -16.19 -23.18
CA ARG A 232 -11.63 -15.24 -22.51
C ARG A 232 -11.81 -15.54 -21.02
N ALA A 233 -12.03 -16.80 -20.66
CA ALA A 233 -12.11 -17.21 -19.26
C ALA A 233 -10.78 -16.95 -18.51
N LEU A 234 -9.64 -17.19 -19.16
CA LEU A 234 -8.32 -16.87 -18.60
C LEU A 234 -8.11 -15.36 -18.44
N ALA A 235 -8.51 -14.55 -19.42
CA ALA A 235 -8.45 -13.10 -19.37
C ALA A 235 -9.23 -12.54 -18.18
N ARG A 236 -10.47 -13.01 -17.98
CA ARG A 236 -11.29 -12.66 -16.81
C ARG A 236 -10.60 -13.02 -15.50
N LYS A 237 -10.07 -14.24 -15.37
CA LYS A 237 -9.33 -14.67 -14.18
C LYS A 237 -8.09 -13.82 -13.89
N ILE A 238 -7.34 -13.45 -14.93
CA ILE A 238 -6.17 -12.58 -14.82
C ILE A 238 -6.61 -11.18 -14.36
N LEU A 239 -7.64 -10.62 -14.97
CA LEU A 239 -8.19 -9.31 -14.60
C LEU A 239 -8.58 -9.28 -13.12
N PHE A 240 -9.39 -10.25 -12.66
CA PHE A 240 -9.77 -10.32 -11.25
C PHE A 240 -8.55 -10.42 -10.33
N ARG A 241 -7.55 -11.24 -10.69
CA ARG A 241 -6.32 -11.36 -9.90
C ARG A 241 -5.53 -10.05 -9.87
N MET A 242 -5.51 -9.28 -10.96
CA MET A 242 -4.89 -7.95 -11.00
C MET A 242 -5.62 -6.97 -10.08
N LEU A 243 -6.95 -6.88 -10.18
CA LEU A 243 -7.77 -6.02 -9.32
C LEU A 243 -7.57 -6.36 -7.84
N PHE A 244 -7.58 -7.65 -7.49
CA PHE A 244 -7.30 -8.12 -6.15
C PHE A 244 -5.89 -7.74 -5.69
N THR A 245 -4.86 -8.02 -6.50
CA THR A 245 -3.47 -7.81 -6.11
C THR A 245 -3.17 -6.32 -5.89
N ILE A 246 -3.63 -5.46 -6.80
CA ILE A 246 -3.43 -4.01 -6.70
C ILE A 246 -4.16 -3.47 -5.47
N THR A 247 -5.42 -3.85 -5.27
CA THR A 247 -6.22 -3.40 -4.12
C THR A 247 -5.60 -3.85 -2.79
N TYR A 248 -5.23 -5.14 -2.70
CA TYR A 248 -4.56 -5.69 -1.52
C TYR A 248 -3.23 -4.98 -1.23
N SER A 249 -2.43 -4.72 -2.27
CA SER A 249 -1.13 -4.06 -2.13
C SER A 249 -1.28 -2.64 -1.61
N ILE A 250 -2.23 -1.86 -2.14
CA ILE A 250 -2.49 -0.49 -1.68
C ILE A 250 -3.01 -0.49 -0.24
N VAL A 251 -4.02 -1.31 0.10
CA VAL A 251 -4.55 -1.40 1.48
C VAL A 251 -3.45 -1.82 2.47
N SER A 252 -2.66 -2.83 2.14
CA SER A 252 -1.56 -3.30 2.99
C SER A 252 -0.45 -2.26 3.12
N LYS A 253 -0.14 -1.53 2.04
CA LYS A 253 0.86 -0.47 2.06
C LYS A 253 0.41 0.71 2.94
N ILE A 254 -0.86 1.11 2.86
CA ILE A 254 -1.44 2.11 3.77
C ILE A 254 -1.28 1.63 5.22
N ALA A 255 -1.75 0.41 5.52
CA ALA A 255 -1.73 -0.15 6.87
C ALA A 255 -0.30 -0.22 7.46
N SER A 256 0.69 -0.71 6.70
CA SER A 256 2.09 -0.78 7.14
C SER A 256 2.75 0.60 7.35
N SER A 257 2.33 1.61 6.59
CA SER A 257 2.84 2.98 6.71
C SER A 257 2.24 3.75 7.90
N ILE A 258 0.94 3.58 8.19
CA ILE A 258 0.26 4.34 9.26
C ILE A 258 0.05 3.55 10.56
N GLY A 259 0.13 2.22 10.49
CA GLY A 259 -0.18 1.30 11.58
C GLY A 259 0.58 1.64 12.86
N SER A 260 -0.17 1.93 13.92
CA SER A 260 0.37 2.23 15.25
C SER A 260 -0.71 2.04 16.30
N THR A 261 -0.36 1.35 17.39
CA THR A 261 -1.24 1.15 18.54
C THR A 261 -1.69 2.47 19.17
N HIS A 262 -0.85 3.51 19.12
CA HIS A 262 -1.14 4.84 19.66
C HIS A 262 -2.00 5.71 18.74
N LEU A 263 -1.99 5.43 17.43
CA LEU A 263 -2.79 6.18 16.44
C LEU A 263 -4.10 5.49 16.10
N GLN A 264 -4.31 4.24 16.52
CA GLN A 264 -5.50 3.45 16.16
C GLN A 264 -6.82 4.21 16.34
N PRO A 265 -7.07 4.96 17.45
CA PRO A 265 -8.32 5.71 17.59
C PRO A 265 -8.50 6.82 16.52
N VAL A 266 -7.41 7.43 16.07
CA VAL A 266 -7.42 8.45 15.02
C VAL A 266 -7.60 7.81 13.65
N ILE A 267 -6.91 6.70 13.39
CA ILE A 267 -7.06 5.89 12.17
C ILE A 267 -8.51 5.42 12.03
N ASP A 268 -9.09 4.88 13.11
CA ASP A 268 -10.48 4.44 13.17
C ASP A 268 -11.42 5.58 12.79
N LYS A 269 -11.27 6.75 13.41
CA LYS A 269 -12.09 7.93 13.12
C LYS A 269 -11.98 8.37 11.66
N VAL A 270 -10.76 8.48 11.13
CA VAL A 270 -10.51 8.88 9.74
C VAL A 270 -11.10 7.87 8.76
N CYS A 271 -10.98 6.57 9.04
CA CYS A 271 -11.54 5.51 8.22
C CYS A 271 -13.07 5.47 8.28
N ASP A 272 -13.65 5.60 9.47
CA ASP A 272 -15.11 5.57 9.68
C ASP A 272 -15.79 6.77 8.99
N ASN A 273 -15.14 7.95 8.96
CA ASN A 273 -15.63 9.14 8.25
C ASN A 273 -15.78 8.95 6.73
N LYS A 274 -15.08 7.97 6.12
CA LYS A 274 -15.17 7.71 4.67
C LYS A 274 -16.44 6.99 4.29
N ASN A 275 -17.08 6.30 5.24
CA ASN A 275 -18.31 5.53 5.02
C ASN A 275 -18.23 4.59 3.79
N SER A 276 -17.09 3.94 3.59
CA SER A 276 -16.81 3.07 2.44
C SER A 276 -16.16 1.76 2.86
N ASP A 277 -16.17 0.77 1.98
CA ASP A 277 -15.47 -0.50 2.22
C ASP A 277 -13.96 -0.32 2.30
N ALA A 278 -13.40 0.64 1.56
CA ALA A 278 -12.00 1.01 1.68
C ALA A 278 -11.63 1.46 3.10
N GLY A 279 -12.44 2.34 3.71
CA GLY A 279 -12.24 2.74 5.10
C GLY A 279 -12.26 1.54 6.06
N LYS A 280 -13.26 0.67 5.94
CA LYS A 280 -13.40 -0.53 6.78
C LYS A 280 -12.22 -1.51 6.61
N LEU A 281 -11.78 -1.74 5.37
CA LEU A 281 -10.65 -2.63 5.05
C LEU A 281 -9.33 -2.06 5.56
N ILE A 282 -9.09 -0.76 5.42
CA ILE A 282 -7.88 -0.09 5.96
C ILE A 282 -7.88 -0.13 7.48
N LYS A 283 -9.03 0.11 8.12
CA LYS A 283 -9.20 -0.03 9.57
C LYS A 283 -8.83 -1.44 10.02
N LEU A 284 -9.42 -2.48 9.42
CA LEU A 284 -9.06 -3.87 9.70
C LEU A 284 -7.56 -4.11 9.50
N ALA A 285 -7.02 -3.73 8.35
CA ALA A 285 -5.62 -3.95 8.01
C ALA A 285 -4.68 -3.26 9.02
N SER A 286 -4.99 -2.04 9.46
CA SER A 286 -4.18 -1.29 10.44
C SER A 286 -4.13 -1.97 11.82
N ILE A 287 -5.25 -2.54 12.28
CA ILE A 287 -5.32 -3.30 13.55
C ILE A 287 -4.47 -4.58 13.44
N LEU A 288 -4.62 -5.29 12.32
CA LEU A 288 -3.91 -6.55 12.07
C LEU A 288 -2.40 -6.33 11.90
N GLU A 289 -1.99 -5.23 11.26
CA GLU A 289 -0.59 -4.87 11.00
C GLU A 289 0.22 -4.76 12.29
N VAL A 290 -0.35 -4.15 13.34
CA VAL A 290 0.33 -3.98 14.64
C VAL A 290 0.20 -5.19 15.56
N GLY A 291 -0.40 -6.28 15.08
CA GLY A 291 -0.60 -7.49 15.86
C GLY A 291 -1.62 -7.35 16.98
N GLN A 292 -2.53 -6.37 16.91
CA GLN A 292 -3.60 -6.24 17.89
C GLN A 292 -4.64 -7.35 17.70
N THR A 293 -5.21 -7.81 18.82
CA THR A 293 -6.30 -8.77 18.79
C THR A 293 -7.61 -8.06 18.48
N ILE A 294 -8.20 -8.35 17.32
CA ILE A 294 -9.60 -8.03 17.05
C ILE A 294 -10.51 -9.05 17.75
N SER A 295 -11.59 -8.59 18.37
CA SER A 295 -12.58 -9.51 18.93
C SER A 295 -13.32 -10.24 17.80
N ILE A 296 -13.77 -11.47 18.07
CA ILE A 296 -14.51 -12.26 17.07
C ILE A 296 -15.81 -11.56 16.66
N GLU A 297 -16.46 -10.85 17.59
CA GLU A 297 -17.68 -10.09 17.34
C GLU A 297 -17.43 -8.89 16.44
N GLU A 298 -16.37 -8.11 16.69
CA GLU A 298 -15.99 -6.98 15.84
C GLU A 298 -15.59 -7.45 14.45
N LEU A 299 -14.83 -8.54 14.34
CA LEU A 299 -14.44 -9.10 13.05
C LEU A 299 -15.66 -9.54 12.23
N LYS A 300 -16.62 -10.23 12.86
CA LYS A 300 -17.89 -10.62 12.21
C LYS A 300 -18.72 -9.40 11.80
N LYS A 301 -18.80 -8.39 12.67
CA LYS A 301 -19.53 -7.15 12.38
C LYS A 301 -18.91 -6.41 11.20
N LEU A 302 -17.59 -6.28 11.17
CA LEU A 302 -16.87 -5.63 10.07
C LEU A 302 -17.08 -6.41 8.77
N ASN A 303 -16.83 -7.72 8.78
CA ASN A 303 -17.02 -8.59 7.61
C ASN A 303 -18.46 -8.53 7.08
N GLY A 304 -19.46 -8.57 7.96
CA GLY A 304 -20.88 -8.48 7.59
C GLY A 304 -21.33 -7.09 7.13
N SER A 305 -20.56 -6.05 7.40
CA SER A 305 -20.87 -4.67 7.00
C SER A 305 -20.27 -4.25 5.65
N LEU A 306 -19.37 -5.07 5.09
CA LEU A 306 -18.81 -4.85 3.75
C LEU A 306 -19.87 -5.14 2.68
N SER A 307 -19.73 -4.51 1.53
CA SER A 307 -20.46 -4.89 0.32
C SER A 307 -20.17 -6.37 0.02
N LYS A 308 -21.21 -7.12 -0.33
CA LYS A 308 -21.11 -8.57 -0.58
C LYS A 308 -20.51 -8.88 -1.95
N ASN A 309 -19.53 -8.11 -2.40
CA ASN A 309 -18.81 -8.39 -3.63
C ASN A 309 -17.67 -9.39 -3.36
N SER A 310 -17.31 -10.13 -4.41
CA SER A 310 -16.31 -11.21 -4.32
C SER A 310 -14.91 -10.68 -3.96
N LEU A 311 -14.59 -9.44 -4.32
CA LEU A 311 -13.30 -8.80 -4.07
C LEU A 311 -13.10 -8.47 -2.57
N SER A 312 -14.05 -7.75 -1.96
CA SER A 312 -14.04 -7.37 -0.53
C SER A 312 -13.94 -8.60 0.37
N ASN A 313 -14.72 -9.65 0.06
CA ASN A 313 -14.65 -10.92 0.79
C ASN A 313 -13.25 -11.56 0.70
N LEU A 314 -12.65 -11.58 -0.50
CA LEU A 314 -11.32 -12.14 -0.68
C LEU A 314 -10.24 -11.31 0.03
N LEU A 315 -10.38 -9.98 0.03
CA LEU A 315 -9.47 -9.05 0.73
C LEU A 315 -9.47 -9.28 2.24
N VAL A 316 -10.64 -9.40 2.88
CA VAL A 316 -10.72 -9.72 4.31
C VAL A 316 -10.02 -11.03 4.61
N LYS A 317 -10.29 -12.07 3.83
CA LYS A 317 -9.66 -13.38 4.01
C LYS A 317 -8.14 -13.30 3.87
N ALA A 318 -7.64 -12.58 2.87
CA ALA A 318 -6.21 -12.41 2.64
C ALA A 318 -5.52 -11.66 3.80
N LEU A 319 -6.11 -10.56 4.28
CA LEU A 319 -5.60 -9.80 5.42
C LEU A 319 -5.54 -10.65 6.69
N VAL A 320 -6.60 -11.41 6.97
CA VAL A 320 -6.67 -12.31 8.13
C VAL A 320 -5.64 -13.44 8.03
N VAL A 321 -5.50 -14.07 6.86
CA VAL A 321 -4.50 -15.13 6.64
C VAL A 321 -3.08 -14.58 6.85
N ASN A 322 -2.76 -13.42 6.26
CA ASN A 322 -1.47 -12.78 6.44
C ASN A 322 -1.18 -12.50 7.93
N TYR A 323 -2.17 -11.95 8.66
CA TYR A 323 -2.08 -11.75 10.10
C TYR A 323 -1.78 -13.03 10.89
N LEU A 324 -2.43 -14.15 10.56
CA LEU A 324 -2.23 -15.42 11.25
C LEU A 324 -0.86 -16.07 10.96
N TYR A 325 -0.26 -15.76 9.80
CA TYR A 325 1.13 -16.08 9.51
C TYR A 325 2.11 -15.16 10.23
N MET A 326 1.77 -13.87 10.34
CA MET A 326 2.61 -12.86 11.00
C MET A 326 2.56 -12.93 12.52
N PHE A 327 1.45 -13.28 13.16
CA PHE A 327 1.29 -13.23 14.62
C PHE A 327 0.82 -14.56 15.17
N GLU A 328 1.55 -15.07 16.17
CA GLU A 328 1.19 -16.32 16.83
C GLU A 328 -0.05 -16.14 17.71
N ARG A 329 -1.01 -17.07 17.55
CA ARG A 329 -2.23 -17.15 18.32
C ARG A 329 -2.52 -18.60 18.75
N PRO A 330 -3.20 -18.82 19.89
CA PRO A 330 -3.67 -20.14 20.27
C PRO A 330 -4.57 -20.74 19.19
N ASN A 331 -4.42 -22.04 18.91
CA ASN A 331 -5.18 -22.73 17.84
C ASN A 331 -6.69 -22.53 17.94
N LYS A 332 -7.24 -22.50 19.16
CA LYS A 332 -8.66 -22.21 19.39
C LYS A 332 -9.06 -20.83 18.86
N GLN A 333 -8.22 -19.82 19.09
CA GLN A 333 -8.46 -18.47 18.59
C GLN A 333 -8.30 -18.41 17.06
N VAL A 334 -7.30 -19.11 16.50
CA VAL A 334 -7.11 -19.21 15.04
C VAL A 334 -8.37 -19.79 14.38
N GLN A 335 -8.90 -20.90 14.89
CA GLN A 335 -10.13 -21.52 14.39
C GLN A 335 -11.33 -20.57 14.47
N GLN A 336 -11.49 -19.85 15.58
CA GLN A 336 -12.56 -18.87 15.75
C GLN A 336 -12.44 -17.70 14.76
N ILE A 337 -11.22 -17.21 14.53
CA ILE A 337 -10.93 -16.15 13.56
C ILE A 337 -11.25 -16.65 12.14
N CYS A 338 -10.74 -17.82 11.75
CA CYS A 338 -11.01 -18.41 10.43
C CYS A 338 -12.51 -18.60 10.18
N ALA A 339 -13.25 -19.11 11.18
CA ALA A 339 -14.70 -19.29 11.08
C ALA A 339 -15.49 -17.97 11.02
N ALA A 340 -14.95 -16.87 11.54
CA ALA A 340 -15.61 -15.56 11.49
C ALA A 340 -15.63 -14.93 10.08
N VAL A 341 -14.74 -15.38 9.21
CA VAL A 341 -14.55 -14.84 7.84
C VAL A 341 -14.53 -15.94 6.77
N ASP A 342 -15.11 -17.11 7.08
CA ASP A 342 -15.24 -18.23 6.14
C ASP A 342 -13.91 -18.67 5.47
N ILE A 343 -12.85 -18.79 6.27
CA ILE A 343 -11.57 -19.39 5.88
C ILE A 343 -11.57 -20.85 6.33
N LYS A 344 -11.17 -21.78 5.45
CA LYS A 344 -10.96 -23.17 5.86
C LYS A 344 -9.69 -23.29 6.69
N TYR A 345 -9.79 -24.00 7.82
CA TYR A 345 -8.67 -24.24 8.72
C TYR A 345 -8.17 -25.67 8.54
N ASP A 346 -6.96 -25.83 8.00
CA ASP A 346 -6.28 -27.11 7.88
C ASP A 346 -5.11 -27.17 8.88
N ALA A 347 -5.27 -27.98 9.92
CA ALA A 347 -4.15 -28.33 10.79
C ALA A 347 -3.22 -29.27 10.03
N ILE A 348 -1.90 -29.04 10.07
CA ILE A 348 -0.94 -30.07 9.62
C ILE A 348 -1.25 -31.35 10.42
N SER A 349 -1.63 -32.43 9.73
CA SER A 349 -1.67 -33.74 10.35
C SER A 349 -0.25 -34.05 10.84
N LYS A 350 -0.10 -34.35 12.13
CA LYS A 350 1.18 -34.76 12.74
C LYS A 350 1.79 -36.02 12.09
N GLU A 351 1.14 -36.62 11.10
CA GLU A 351 1.55 -37.84 10.44
C GLU A 351 2.63 -37.65 9.36
N ILE A 352 2.87 -36.44 8.85
CA ILE A 352 3.89 -36.22 7.81
C ILE A 352 5.33 -36.21 8.40
N GLY A 353 5.47 -36.09 9.72
CA GLY A 353 6.77 -36.11 10.42
C GLY A 353 7.39 -37.50 10.64
N PHE A 354 6.63 -38.59 10.49
CA PHE A 354 7.14 -39.95 10.75
C PHE A 354 7.52 -40.74 9.49
N GLN A 355 7.17 -40.28 8.28
CA GLN A 355 7.50 -41.00 7.04
C GLN A 355 8.87 -40.66 6.44
N LYS A 356 9.62 -39.69 7.00
CA LYS A 356 10.99 -39.39 6.57
C LYS A 356 12.11 -40.00 7.42
N ILE A 357 11.78 -40.87 8.40
CA ILE A 357 12.77 -41.58 9.21
C ILE A 357 12.93 -43.06 8.80
N ASN A 358 12.04 -43.60 7.95
CA ASN A 358 12.20 -44.96 7.41
C ASN A 358 11.80 -45.01 5.93
N LYS A 359 12.71 -44.60 5.04
CA LYS A 359 12.90 -45.20 3.72
C LYS A 359 14.18 -44.71 3.07
#